data_AF-A0A9D5GTN8-F1
#
_entry.id   AF-A0A9D5GTN8-F1
#
_cell.length_a   1.000
_cell.length_b   1.000
_cell.length_c   1.000
_cell.angle_alpha   90.00
_cell.angle_beta   90.00
_cell.angle_gamma   90.00
#
_symmetry.space_group_name_H-M   'P 1'
#
loop_
_entity.id
_entity.type
_entity.pdbx_description
1 polymer ?
#
loop_
_entity_poly.entity_id
_entity_poly.type
_entity_poly.pdbx_seq_one_letter_code
_entity_poly.pdbx_strand_id
1 'polypeptide(L)'
;ETTGESYPLHMLEPEYETRRPTVATPKRGLYDRVIHDSTVERDFAEDIDKQPNVRVFLKLPAAYKIPMPFGGSYNPDFALVIEKADLDSPETAPRYYFTVETKGATEYEKLRPEELLKIRCAVKHFEAIGLIRDANGGYLAPVENLHSFDARARESVGETFFNP
;
A
#
# COMPACT_ATOMS: atom_id res chain seq x y z
N GLU A 1 21.27 -35.90 -33.78
CA GLU A 1 22.33 -35.62 -32.80
C GLU A 1 21.80 -34.56 -31.84
N THR A 2 21.96 -34.74 -30.53
CA THR A 2 21.65 -33.69 -29.54
C THR A 2 22.77 -32.65 -29.59
N THR A 3 22.43 -31.37 -29.79
CA THR A 3 23.39 -30.29 -30.09
C THR A 3 24.34 -29.94 -28.93
N GLY A 4 24.13 -30.50 -27.73
CA GLY A 4 24.92 -30.18 -26.53
C GLY A 4 24.67 -28.76 -26.00
N GLU A 5 23.71 -28.05 -26.57
CA GLU A 5 23.36 -26.70 -26.18
C GLU A 5 22.58 -26.72 -24.88
N SER A 6 23.04 -25.91 -23.92
CA SER A 6 22.37 -25.66 -22.65
C SER A 6 21.69 -24.30 -22.75
N TYR A 7 20.37 -24.31 -22.61
CA TYR A 7 19.57 -23.09 -22.57
C TYR A 7 19.14 -22.81 -21.13
N PRO A 8 19.38 -21.62 -20.60
CA PRO A 8 18.90 -21.26 -19.27
C PRO A 8 17.37 -21.26 -19.22
N LEU A 9 16.82 -21.74 -18.10
CA LEU A 9 15.38 -21.98 -17.91
C LEU A 9 14.52 -20.73 -18.19
N HIS A 10 15.04 -19.53 -17.93
CA HIS A 10 14.34 -18.26 -18.17
C HIS A 10 13.96 -18.02 -19.63
N MET A 11 14.58 -18.70 -20.61
CA MET A 11 14.17 -18.59 -22.01
C MET A 11 12.91 -19.39 -22.36
N LEU A 12 12.48 -20.28 -21.46
CA LEU A 12 11.24 -21.04 -21.58
C LEU A 12 10.12 -20.45 -20.73
N GLU A 13 10.42 -19.42 -19.93
CA GLU A 13 9.40 -18.70 -19.18
C GLU A 13 8.58 -17.87 -20.18
N PRO A 14 7.26 -18.13 -20.30
CA PRO A 14 6.42 -17.32 -21.16
C PRO A 14 6.43 -15.87 -20.68
N GLU A 15 6.82 -14.94 -21.55
CA GLU A 15 6.56 -13.52 -21.37
C GLU A 15 5.04 -13.30 -21.51
N TYR A 16 4.33 -13.29 -20.38
CA TYR A 16 2.95 -12.86 -20.36
C TYR A 16 2.91 -11.34 -20.51
N GLU A 17 2.44 -10.86 -21.66
CA GLU A 17 2.16 -9.45 -21.86
C GLU A 17 1.04 -9.03 -20.88
N THR A 18 1.43 -8.41 -19.76
CA THR A 18 0.49 -7.89 -18.79
C THR A 18 -0.22 -6.69 -19.39
N ARG A 19 -1.55 -6.76 -19.54
CA ARG A 19 -2.38 -5.67 -20.11
C ARG A 19 -2.27 -4.33 -19.36
N ARG A 20 -1.65 -4.30 -18.18
CA ARG A 20 -1.49 -3.12 -17.32
C ARG A 20 -0.02 -2.92 -16.94
N PRO A 21 0.43 -1.68 -16.80
CA PRO A 21 1.78 -1.41 -16.34
C PRO A 21 1.97 -1.94 -14.90
N THR A 22 3.16 -2.47 -14.65
CA THR A 22 3.53 -3.05 -13.35
C THR A 22 4.90 -2.57 -12.94
N VAL A 23 5.12 -2.49 -11.63
CA VAL A 23 6.40 -2.17 -11.01
C VAL A 23 6.89 -3.34 -10.17
N ALA A 24 8.20 -3.57 -10.14
CA ALA A 24 8.78 -4.69 -9.39
C ALA A 24 8.79 -4.37 -7.88
N THR A 25 8.28 -5.32 -7.09
CA THR A 25 8.18 -5.24 -5.63
C THR A 25 8.62 -6.56 -4.96
N PRO A 26 9.80 -7.12 -5.30
CA PRO A 26 10.19 -8.47 -4.91
C PRO A 26 10.58 -8.62 -3.43
N LYS A 27 10.74 -7.52 -2.69
CA LYS A 27 11.24 -7.58 -1.31
C LYS A 27 10.09 -7.62 -0.31
N ARG A 28 9.12 -6.73 -0.48
CA ARG A 28 8.03 -6.48 0.49
C ARG A 28 6.64 -6.60 -0.11
N GLY A 29 6.51 -6.67 -1.43
CA GLY A 29 5.23 -6.91 -2.07
C GLY A 29 4.67 -8.28 -1.71
N LEU A 30 3.35 -8.40 -1.60
CA LEU A 30 2.67 -9.70 -1.54
C LEU A 30 2.93 -10.52 -2.82
N TYR A 31 3.15 -9.81 -3.93
CA TYR A 31 3.57 -10.33 -5.22
C TYR A 31 4.86 -9.62 -5.65
N ASP A 32 5.65 -10.29 -6.49
CA ASP A 32 6.92 -9.73 -7.00
C ASP A 32 6.73 -8.50 -7.90
N ARG A 33 5.48 -8.24 -8.32
CA ARG A 33 5.09 -7.07 -9.11
C ARG A 33 3.72 -6.56 -8.67
N VAL A 34 3.57 -5.25 -8.68
CA VAL A 34 2.30 -4.56 -8.39
C VAL A 34 1.85 -3.77 -9.61
N ILE A 35 0.56 -3.88 -9.94
CA ILE A 35 -0.10 -3.03 -10.96
C ILE A 35 -0.20 -1.62 -10.40
N HIS A 36 -0.02 -0.59 -11.22
CA HIS A 36 -0.25 0.80 -10.81
C HIS A 36 -1.04 1.54 -11.89
N ASP A 37 -1.88 2.48 -11.47
CA ASP A 37 -2.72 3.29 -12.35
C ASP A 37 -2.19 4.73 -12.48
N SER A 38 -1.21 5.11 -11.65
CA SER A 38 -0.57 6.44 -11.66
C SER A 38 0.94 6.37 -11.38
N THR A 39 1.66 7.46 -11.63
CA THR A 39 3.09 7.58 -11.26
C THR A 39 3.28 7.63 -9.75
N VAL A 40 2.35 8.23 -9.01
CA VAL A 40 2.38 8.31 -7.55
C VAL A 40 2.30 6.91 -6.93
N GLU A 41 1.39 6.07 -7.41
CA GLU A 41 1.30 4.67 -6.96
C GLU A 41 2.56 3.87 -7.28
N ARG A 42 3.14 4.07 -8.48
CA ARG A 42 4.39 3.42 -8.88
C ARG A 42 5.50 3.79 -7.91
N ASP A 43 5.73 5.09 -7.72
CA ASP A 43 6.82 5.61 -6.89
C ASP A 43 6.64 5.20 -5.42
N PHE A 44 5.41 5.25 -4.92
CA PHE A 44 5.07 4.79 -3.57
C PHE A 44 5.34 3.28 -3.38
N ALA A 45 4.96 2.44 -4.35
CA ALA A 45 5.22 1.01 -4.29
C ALA A 45 6.73 0.67 -4.33
N GLU A 46 7.51 1.35 -5.18
CA GLU A 46 8.97 1.20 -5.21
C GLU A 46 9.61 1.61 -3.89
N ASP A 47 9.15 2.71 -3.31
CA ASP A 47 9.71 3.24 -2.09
C ASP A 47 9.40 2.37 -0.89
N ILE A 48 8.18 1.85 -0.77
CA ILE A 48 7.78 0.88 0.26
C ILE A 48 8.56 -0.43 0.13
N ASP A 49 8.79 -0.93 -1.09
CA ASP A 49 9.54 -2.17 -1.31
C ASP A 49 11.00 -2.09 -0.79
N LYS A 50 11.56 -0.88 -0.73
CA LYS A 50 12.91 -0.65 -0.19
C LYS A 50 12.95 -0.62 1.35
N GLN A 51 11.81 -0.52 2.03
CA GLN A 51 11.78 -0.26 3.47
C GLN A 51 11.93 -1.54 4.30
N PRO A 52 12.87 -1.58 5.26
CA PRO A 52 13.14 -2.79 6.02
C PRO A 52 12.08 -3.14 7.08
N ASN A 53 11.40 -2.12 7.60
CA ASN A 53 10.33 -2.20 8.59
C ASN A 53 8.98 -2.61 7.98
N VAL A 54 8.81 -2.50 6.67
CA VAL A 54 7.61 -3.01 6.00
C VAL A 54 7.68 -4.53 6.01
N ARG A 55 6.66 -5.18 6.57
CA ARG A 55 6.58 -6.63 6.61
C ARG A 55 6.01 -7.22 5.33
N VAL A 56 4.95 -6.59 4.82
CA VAL A 56 4.30 -6.92 3.55
C VAL A 56 3.38 -5.78 3.11
N PHE A 57 3.20 -5.58 1.80
CA PHE A 57 2.17 -4.70 1.25
C PHE A 57 1.53 -5.26 -0.02
N LEU A 58 0.34 -4.78 -0.37
CA LEU A 58 -0.30 -5.06 -1.64
C LEU A 58 -1.07 -3.84 -2.16
N LYS A 59 -1.21 -3.72 -3.48
CA LYS A 59 -2.31 -2.93 -4.05
C LYS A 59 -3.60 -3.72 -3.89
N LEU A 60 -4.64 -3.10 -3.33
CA LEU A 60 -5.90 -3.78 -3.10
C LEU A 60 -6.51 -4.24 -4.43
N PRO A 61 -7.01 -5.48 -4.52
CA PRO A 61 -7.63 -5.97 -5.74
C PRO A 61 -8.83 -5.12 -6.12
N ALA A 62 -9.10 -4.97 -7.42
CA ALA A 62 -10.26 -4.20 -7.92
C ALA A 62 -11.61 -4.72 -7.39
N ALA A 63 -11.67 -5.97 -6.92
CA ALA A 63 -12.83 -6.59 -6.28
C ALA A 63 -13.09 -6.08 -4.85
N TYR A 64 -12.09 -5.47 -4.18
CA TYR A 64 -12.26 -4.88 -2.86
C TYR A 64 -13.03 -3.56 -2.98
N LYS A 65 -14.29 -3.56 -2.52
CA LYS A 65 -15.20 -2.42 -2.67
C LYS A 65 -15.77 -1.98 -1.32
N ILE A 66 -15.55 -0.72 -0.96
CA ILE A 66 -16.22 -0.02 0.13
C ILE A 66 -17.51 0.58 -0.45
N PRO A 67 -18.70 0.16 0.03
CA PRO A 67 -19.97 0.70 -0.46
C PRO A 67 -20.16 2.15 -0.04
N MET A 68 -20.63 3.00 -0.96
CA MET A 68 -20.86 4.42 -0.70
C MET A 68 -22.35 4.69 -0.47
N PRO A 69 -22.73 5.52 0.53
CA PRO A 69 -24.12 5.73 0.91
C PRO A 69 -24.98 6.43 -0.16
N PHE A 70 -24.36 7.08 -1.14
CA PHE A 70 -25.00 7.80 -2.25
C PHE A 70 -24.92 7.01 -3.58
N GLY A 71 -24.57 5.72 -3.51
CA GLY A 71 -24.44 4.84 -4.67
C GLY A 71 -22.99 4.69 -5.14
N GLY A 72 -22.72 3.53 -5.75
CA GLY A 72 -21.38 3.14 -6.20
C GLY A 72 -20.49 2.58 -5.08
N SER A 73 -19.21 2.42 -5.42
CA SER A 73 -18.21 1.86 -4.53
C SER A 73 -16.87 2.53 -4.70
N TYR A 74 -16.07 2.50 -3.64
CA TYR A 74 -14.71 3.01 -3.62
C TYR A 74 -13.71 1.88 -3.30
N ASN A 75 -12.53 1.91 -3.91
CA ASN A 75 -11.47 0.92 -3.74
C ASN A 75 -10.19 1.68 -3.39
N PRO A 76 -9.69 1.60 -2.15
CA PRO A 76 -8.42 2.22 -1.79
C PRO A 76 -7.25 1.60 -2.54
N ASP A 77 -6.12 2.32 -2.60
CA ASP A 77 -4.96 1.86 -3.35
C ASP A 77 -4.21 0.71 -2.67
N PHE A 78 -3.68 0.90 -1.46
CA PHE A 78 -2.77 -0.06 -0.84
C PHE A 78 -3.22 -0.52 0.54
N ALA A 79 -2.77 -1.71 0.92
CA ALA A 79 -2.75 -2.17 2.30
C ALA A 79 -1.34 -2.64 2.66
N LEU A 80 -0.85 -2.28 3.84
CA LEU A 80 0.48 -2.65 4.30
C LEU A 80 0.52 -2.94 5.80
N VAL A 81 1.45 -3.81 6.16
CA VAL A 81 1.79 -4.15 7.55
C VAL A 81 3.22 -3.70 7.80
N ILE A 82 3.40 -2.93 8.87
CA ILE A 82 4.72 -2.47 9.33
C ILE A 82 5.03 -3.16 10.66
N GLU A 83 6.22 -3.73 10.79
CA GLU A 83 6.76 -4.30 12.02
C GLU A 83 7.97 -3.47 12.44
N LYS A 84 7.86 -2.77 13.57
CA LYS A 84 8.97 -1.99 14.11
C LYS A 84 9.83 -2.92 14.96
N ALA A 85 11.09 -3.12 14.56
CA ALA A 85 12.01 -3.94 15.32
C ALA A 85 12.17 -3.37 16.74
N ASP A 86 11.84 -4.19 17.72
CA ASP A 86 12.10 -3.92 19.13
C ASP A 86 13.41 -4.61 19.50
N LEU A 87 14.41 -3.82 19.91
CA LEU A 87 15.74 -4.33 20.30
C LEU A 87 15.68 -5.10 21.63
N ASP A 88 14.71 -4.78 22.48
CA ASP A 88 14.55 -5.36 23.81
C ASP A 88 13.64 -6.59 23.79
N SER A 89 12.75 -6.72 22.80
CA SER A 89 11.87 -7.88 22.64
C SER A 89 11.53 -8.16 21.17
N PRO A 90 12.45 -8.78 20.40
CA PRO A 90 12.25 -9.04 18.97
C PRO A 90 11.06 -9.97 18.67
N GLU A 91 10.62 -10.78 19.63
CA GLU A 91 9.44 -11.65 19.46
C GLU A 91 8.09 -10.93 19.66
N THR A 92 8.08 -9.71 20.22
CA THR A 92 6.86 -8.92 20.49
C THR A 92 6.81 -7.60 19.74
N ALA A 93 7.58 -7.48 18.65
CA ALA A 93 7.61 -6.28 17.82
C ALA A 93 6.18 -5.83 17.44
N PRO A 94 5.79 -4.58 17.73
CA PRO A 94 4.44 -4.09 17.44
C PRO A 94 4.19 -4.07 15.93
N ARG A 95 2.99 -4.52 15.56
CA ARG A 95 2.49 -4.52 14.19
C ARG A 95 1.53 -3.37 13.97
N TYR A 96 1.72 -2.65 12.87
CA TYR A 96 0.85 -1.58 12.44
C TYR A 96 0.20 -1.91 11.11
N TYR A 97 -1.10 -1.69 11.00
CA TYR A 97 -1.92 -2.05 9.84
C TYR A 97 -2.49 -0.80 9.18
N PHE A 98 -2.07 -0.53 7.95
CA PHE A 98 -2.52 0.66 7.23
C PHE A 98 -3.22 0.28 5.94
N THR A 99 -4.32 0.98 5.68
CA THR A 99 -4.86 1.12 4.32
C THR A 99 -4.53 2.52 3.83
N VAL A 100 -4.04 2.65 2.61
CA VAL A 100 -3.52 3.92 2.07
C VAL A 100 -4.24 4.26 0.78
N GLU A 101 -4.66 5.52 0.67
CA GLU A 101 -5.09 6.13 -0.58
C GLU A 101 -4.00 7.06 -1.09
N THR A 102 -3.46 6.74 -2.26
CA THR A 102 -2.42 7.56 -2.87
C THR A 102 -3.02 8.68 -3.71
N LYS A 103 -2.38 9.85 -3.67
CA LYS A 103 -2.81 11.01 -4.46
C LYS A 103 -1.63 11.94 -4.68
N GLY A 104 -1.48 12.46 -5.89
CA GLY A 104 -0.44 13.45 -6.22
C GLY A 104 -0.69 14.85 -5.64
N ALA A 105 -1.70 15.02 -4.79
CA ALA A 105 -1.96 16.25 -4.06
C ALA A 105 -2.24 15.89 -2.60
N THR A 106 -1.44 16.45 -1.69
CA THR A 106 -1.46 16.17 -0.25
C THR A 106 -2.40 17.07 0.54
N GLU A 107 -2.85 18.18 -0.05
CA GLU A 107 -3.71 19.15 0.60
C GLU A 107 -5.19 18.74 0.53
N TYR A 108 -5.77 18.49 1.70
CA TYR A 108 -7.21 18.26 1.86
C TYR A 108 -8.08 19.38 1.27
N GLU A 109 -7.60 20.62 1.30
CA GLU A 109 -8.30 21.81 0.81
C GLU A 109 -8.43 21.84 -0.72
N LYS A 110 -7.57 21.11 -1.43
CA LYS A 110 -7.62 20.95 -2.89
C LYS A 110 -8.49 19.77 -3.33
N LEU A 111 -9.04 18.99 -2.39
CA LEU A 111 -9.90 17.85 -2.71
C LEU A 111 -11.29 18.30 -3.12
N ARG A 112 -11.81 17.66 -4.17
CA ARG A 112 -13.20 17.86 -4.59
C ARG A 112 -14.13 17.30 -3.50
N PRO A 113 -15.34 17.85 -3.32
CA PRO A 113 -16.29 17.37 -2.31
C PRO A 113 -16.56 15.86 -2.36
N GLU A 114 -16.58 15.28 -3.56
CA GLU A 114 -16.74 13.84 -3.77
C GLU A 114 -15.55 13.01 -3.23
N GLU A 115 -14.34 13.55 -3.26
CA GLU A 115 -13.12 12.88 -2.79
C GLU A 115 -13.06 12.91 -1.27
N LEU A 116 -13.40 14.06 -0.67
CA LEU A 116 -13.58 14.17 0.78
C LEU A 116 -14.62 13.18 1.30
N LEU A 117 -15.70 13.00 0.55
CA LEU A 117 -16.77 12.08 0.93
C LEU A 117 -16.31 10.61 0.85
N LYS A 118 -15.51 10.24 -0.15
CA LYS A 118 -14.86 8.91 -0.23
C LYS A 118 -13.97 8.66 0.98
N ILE A 119 -13.10 9.60 1.33
CA ILE A 119 -12.21 9.50 2.49
C ILE A 119 -13.03 9.33 3.78
N ARG A 120 -14.05 10.17 4.00
CA ARG A 120 -14.90 10.08 5.20
C ARG A 120 -15.62 8.73 5.32
N CYS A 121 -16.11 8.18 4.22
CA CYS A 121 -16.73 6.86 4.23
C CYS A 121 -15.71 5.75 4.49
N ALA A 122 -14.51 5.84 3.91
CA ALA A 122 -13.45 4.88 4.15
C ALA A 122 -13.00 4.88 5.62
N VAL A 123 -12.81 6.06 6.23
CA VAL A 123 -12.51 6.18 7.67
C VAL A 123 -13.58 5.45 8.49
N LYS A 124 -14.87 5.75 8.28
CA LYS A 124 -15.97 5.07 9.00
C LYS A 124 -16.01 3.55 8.76
N HIS A 125 -15.72 3.12 7.54
CA HIS A 125 -15.67 1.69 7.20
C HIS A 125 -14.56 0.98 7.98
N PHE A 126 -13.36 1.56 8.00
CA PHE A 126 -12.21 1.00 8.71
C PHE A 126 -12.34 1.09 10.24
N GLU A 127 -13.03 2.10 10.77
CA GLU A 127 -13.46 2.16 12.17
C GLU A 127 -14.41 1.00 12.51
N ALA A 128 -15.42 0.76 11.67
CA ALA A 128 -16.43 -0.27 11.89
C ALA A 128 -15.85 -1.68 11.90
N ILE A 129 -14.85 -1.98 11.06
CA ILE A 129 -14.18 -3.29 11.04
C ILE A 129 -13.02 -3.41 12.04
N GLY A 130 -12.78 -2.39 12.86
CA GLY A 130 -11.81 -2.44 13.96
C GLY A 130 -10.38 -2.03 13.61
N LEU A 131 -10.07 -1.69 12.36
CA LEU A 131 -8.70 -1.32 11.94
C LEU A 131 -8.15 -0.09 12.70
N ILE A 132 -9.04 0.83 13.09
CA ILE A 132 -8.69 2.08 13.78
C ILE A 132 -8.83 1.96 15.31
N ARG A 133 -9.47 0.89 15.82
CA ARG A 133 -9.88 0.82 17.24
C ARG A 133 -8.73 0.53 18.20
N ASP A 134 -7.70 -0.19 17.76
CA ASP A 134 -6.65 -0.71 18.64
C ASP A 134 -5.36 0.14 18.64
N ALA A 135 -5.42 1.39 18.17
CA ALA A 135 -4.27 2.32 18.04
C ALA A 135 -3.07 1.82 17.22
N ASN A 136 -3.19 0.64 16.59
CA ASN A 136 -2.16 -0.01 15.79
C ASN A 136 -2.53 -0.02 14.30
N GLY A 137 -3.38 0.90 13.85
CA GLY A 137 -3.78 0.94 12.46
C GLY A 137 -4.58 2.17 12.08
N GLY A 138 -4.67 2.39 10.77
CA GLY A 138 -5.24 3.60 10.22
C GLY A 138 -5.61 3.48 8.75
N TYR A 139 -6.62 4.25 8.35
CA TYR A 139 -6.83 4.58 6.95
C TYR A 139 -6.16 5.93 6.66
N LEU A 140 -5.09 5.93 5.87
CA LEU A 140 -4.27 7.10 5.59
C LEU A 140 -4.59 7.65 4.20
N ALA A 141 -5.06 8.89 4.17
CA ALA A 141 -5.37 9.60 2.94
C ALA A 141 -5.20 11.12 3.15
N PRO A 142 -4.97 11.90 2.10
CA PRO A 142 -4.22 11.50 0.91
C PRO A 142 -2.74 11.25 1.26
N VAL A 143 -2.10 10.31 0.56
CA VAL A 143 -0.66 10.01 0.68
C VAL A 143 0.01 10.16 -0.69
N GLU A 144 1.08 10.94 -0.77
CA GLU A 144 1.84 11.14 -2.02
C GLU A 144 3.15 10.34 -2.03
N ASN A 145 3.80 10.24 -0.87
CA ASN A 145 5.12 9.63 -0.69
C ASN A 145 5.32 9.21 0.79
N LEU A 146 6.47 8.62 1.10
CA LEU A 146 6.79 8.16 2.47
C LEU A 146 6.74 9.29 3.51
N HIS A 147 7.10 10.52 3.15
CA HIS A 147 7.04 11.66 4.08
C HIS A 147 5.59 11.99 4.46
N SER A 148 4.70 12.09 3.47
CA SER A 148 3.27 12.30 3.73
C SER A 148 2.62 11.12 4.44
N PHE A 149 3.11 9.89 4.20
CA PHE A 149 2.70 8.70 4.93
C PHE A 149 3.03 8.85 6.41
N ASP A 150 4.27 9.17 6.77
CA ASP A 150 4.69 9.28 8.16
C ASP A 150 3.98 10.40 8.91
N ALA A 151 3.72 11.54 8.24
CA ALA A 151 2.92 12.61 8.82
C ALA A 151 1.51 12.10 9.23
N ARG A 152 0.85 11.35 8.34
CA ARG A 152 -0.48 10.77 8.60
C ARG A 152 -0.44 9.63 9.59
N ALA A 153 0.60 8.80 9.55
CA ALA A 153 0.79 7.70 10.47
C ALA A 153 1.00 8.22 11.90
N ARG A 154 1.77 9.31 12.05
CA ARG A 154 1.94 10.00 13.35
C ARG A 154 0.63 10.55 13.88
N GLU A 155 -0.21 11.12 13.03
CA GLU A 155 -1.55 11.59 13.41
C GLU A 155 -2.46 10.42 13.83
N SER A 156 -2.34 9.26 13.18
CA SER A 156 -3.22 8.10 13.40
C SER A 156 -2.81 7.23 14.58
N VAL A 157 -1.51 6.98 14.77
CA VAL A 157 -1.00 6.00 15.75
C VAL A 157 0.12 6.57 16.64
N GLY A 158 0.45 7.86 16.50
CA GLY A 158 1.48 8.52 17.32
C GLY A 158 2.92 8.21 16.91
N GLU A 159 3.13 7.43 15.86
CA GLU A 159 4.43 6.90 15.44
C GLU A 159 4.79 7.28 14.01
N THR A 160 6.09 7.39 13.73
CA THR A 160 6.65 7.49 12.39
C THR A 160 7.46 6.25 12.08
N PHE A 161 7.46 5.84 10.82
CA PHE A 161 7.98 4.56 10.39
C PHE A 161 9.20 4.70 9.51
N PHE A 162 9.27 5.75 8.70
CA PHE A 162 10.41 6.00 7.83
C PHE A 162 11.20 7.20 8.36
N ASN A 163 12.53 7.13 8.23
CA ASN A 163 13.37 8.27 8.54
C ASN A 163 13.43 9.16 7.28
N PRO A 164 13.10 10.46 7.36
CA PRO A 164 13.30 11.39 6.26
C PRO A 164 14.79 11.60 5.94
#